data_AF-A0AA37TIH7-F1
#
_entry.id   AF-A0AA37TIH7-F1
#
_cell.length_a   1.000
_cell.length_b   1.000
_cell.length_c   1.000
_cell.angle_alpha   90.00
_cell.angle_beta   90.00
_cell.angle_gamma   90.00
#
_symmetry.space_group_name_H-M   'P 1'
#
loop_
_entity.id
_entity.type
_entity.pdbx_description
1 polymer ?
#
loop_
_entity_poly.entity_id
_entity_poly.type
_entity_poly.pdbx_seq_one_letter_code
_entity_poly.pdbx_strand_id
1 'polypeptide(L)'
;MRYRAVVAVALAASVPAAAVRAQTQEEQALALLRASSAQSAIITFCGKHYAIDGTTALRISQTARDVATKVLGRERANAAFKDELARCYAEVKEAGEQQWCTDQRDELSGSELQIFKD
;
A
#
# COMPACT_ATOMS: atom_id res chain seq x y z
N MET A 1 27.55 43.91 45.42
CA MET A 1 26.49 43.03 45.97
C MET A 1 25.46 42.81 44.86
N ARG A 2 25.54 41.71 44.12
CA ARG A 2 24.61 40.55 44.15
C ARG A 2 23.13 40.97 44.24
N TYR A 3 22.38 40.79 43.15
CA TYR A 3 21.17 39.94 43.08
C TYR A 3 20.76 39.78 41.60
N ARG A 4 21.07 38.61 41.02
CA ARG A 4 20.48 38.12 39.77
C ARG A 4 19.19 37.40 40.15
N ALA A 5 18.04 37.92 39.74
CA ALA A 5 16.79 37.17 39.79
C ALA A 5 16.58 36.47 38.45
N VAL A 6 16.57 35.15 38.52
CA VAL A 6 16.23 34.22 37.45
C VAL A 6 14.70 34.25 37.30
N VAL A 7 14.19 34.44 36.09
CA VAL A 7 12.82 34.03 35.73
C VAL A 7 12.92 33.16 34.50
N ALA A 8 12.36 31.96 34.65
CA ALA A 8 12.38 30.86 33.71
C ALA A 8 11.07 30.79 32.90
N VAL A 9 11.10 29.95 31.85
CA VAL A 9 9.95 29.36 31.13
C VAL A 9 9.30 30.35 30.13
N ALA A 10 9.12 30.04 28.84
CA ALA A 10 8.69 28.78 28.25
C ALA A 10 9.45 28.44 26.95
N LEU A 11 10.03 27.23 26.92
CA LEU A 11 10.21 26.51 25.66
C LEU A 11 8.83 26.06 25.20
N ALA A 12 8.23 26.80 24.27
CA ALA A 12 7.20 26.24 23.41
C ALA A 12 7.89 25.18 22.53
N ALA A 13 7.95 23.95 23.04
CA ALA A 13 8.19 22.79 22.21
C ALA A 13 6.98 22.64 21.30
N SER A 14 6.98 23.37 20.19
CA SER A 14 6.17 23.05 19.03
C SER A 14 6.69 21.73 18.50
N VAL A 15 6.15 20.63 19.04
CA VAL A 15 6.24 19.31 18.42
C VAL A 15 5.59 19.49 17.05
N PRO A 16 6.31 19.36 15.92
CA PRO A 16 5.62 19.22 14.66
C PRO A 16 4.97 17.83 14.73
N ALA A 17 3.69 17.80 15.11
CA ALA A 17 2.84 16.67 14.81
C ALA A 17 2.95 16.46 13.30
N ALA A 18 3.68 15.42 12.89
CA ALA A 18 3.81 15.05 11.50
C ALA A 18 2.41 15.03 10.90
N ALA A 19 2.17 15.91 9.94
CA ALA A 19 0.87 16.05 9.31
C ALA A 19 0.45 14.69 8.76
N VAL A 20 -0.57 14.09 9.37
CA VAL A 20 -1.45 13.15 8.67
C VAL A 20 -2.07 14.00 7.56
N ARG A 21 -1.41 14.06 6.41
CA ARG A 21 -1.96 14.71 5.22
C ARG A 21 -3.31 14.06 4.99
N ALA A 22 -4.38 14.86 5.04
CA ALA A 22 -5.70 14.42 4.63
C ALA A 22 -5.61 14.02 3.15
N GLN A 23 -5.37 12.73 2.88
CA GLN A 23 -5.37 12.22 1.52
C GLN A 23 -6.74 12.47 0.91
N THR A 24 -6.75 13.00 -0.30
CA THR A 24 -7.98 13.19 -1.08
C THR A 24 -8.60 11.82 -1.37
N GLN A 25 -9.92 11.80 -1.62
CA GLN A 25 -10.60 10.55 -2.01
C GLN A 25 -10.00 9.95 -3.30
N GLU A 26 -9.53 10.81 -4.20
CA GLU A 26 -8.84 10.40 -5.43
C GLU A 26 -7.51 9.68 -5.13
N GLU A 27 -6.67 10.22 -4.26
CA GLU A 27 -5.41 9.58 -3.86
C GLU A 27 -5.65 8.23 -3.16
N GLN A 28 -6.69 8.15 -2.32
CA GLN A 28 -7.09 6.89 -1.68
C GLN A 28 -7.57 5.87 -2.71
N ALA A 29 -8.36 6.30 -3.70
CA ALA A 29 -8.80 5.43 -4.78
C ALA A 29 -7.63 4.92 -5.63
N LEU A 30 -6.63 5.75 -5.92
CA LEU A 30 -5.41 5.33 -6.60
C LEU A 30 -4.59 4.35 -5.75
N ALA A 31 -4.52 4.55 -4.43
CA ALA A 31 -3.86 3.60 -3.52
C ALA A 31 -4.58 2.23 -3.50
N LEU A 32 -5.91 2.22 -3.53
CA LEU A 32 -6.70 0.99 -3.66
C LEU A 32 -6.42 0.26 -4.99
N LEU A 33 -6.25 1.00 -6.09
CA LEU A 33 -5.89 0.39 -7.37
C LEU A 33 -4.47 -0.17 -7.36
N ARG A 34 -3.51 0.51 -6.73
CA ARG A 34 -2.15 -0.03 -6.49
C ARG A 34 -2.20 -1.36 -5.73
N ALA A 35 -2.94 -1.40 -4.61
CA ALA A 35 -3.10 -2.63 -3.83
C ALA A 35 -3.79 -3.74 -4.63
N SER A 36 -4.83 -3.40 -5.39
CA SER A 36 -5.53 -4.36 -6.25
C SER A 36 -4.62 -4.94 -7.34
N SER A 37 -3.83 -4.10 -8.00
CA SER A 37 -2.88 -4.54 -9.03
C SER A 37 -1.79 -5.43 -8.45
N ALA A 38 -1.27 -5.10 -7.27
CA ALA A 38 -0.32 -5.96 -6.54
C ALA A 38 -0.94 -7.34 -6.23
N GLN A 39 -2.18 -7.40 -5.75
CA GLN A 39 -2.87 -8.68 -5.51
C GLN A 39 -3.07 -9.50 -6.79
N SER A 40 -3.40 -8.85 -7.92
CA SER A 40 -3.48 -9.54 -9.20
C SER A 40 -2.13 -10.09 -9.66
N ALA A 41 -1.03 -9.36 -9.45
CA ALA A 41 0.31 -9.84 -9.73
C ALA A 41 0.72 -11.00 -8.80
N ILE A 42 0.42 -10.93 -7.50
CA ILE A 42 0.66 -12.01 -6.53
C ILE A 42 -0.04 -13.30 -6.96
N ILE A 43 -1.33 -13.24 -7.32
CA ILE A 43 -2.08 -14.42 -7.80
C ILE A 43 -1.43 -15.00 -9.06
N THR A 44 -0.95 -14.14 -9.96
CA THR A 44 -0.39 -14.55 -11.26
C THR A 44 0.96 -15.23 -11.12
N PHE A 45 1.84 -14.70 -10.27
CA PHE A 45 3.25 -15.08 -10.23
C PHE A 45 3.61 -15.93 -9.00
N CYS A 46 3.04 -15.64 -7.84
CA CYS A 46 3.57 -16.19 -6.59
C CYS A 46 3.05 -17.59 -6.26
N GLY A 47 1.94 -18.02 -6.88
CA GLY A 47 1.34 -19.34 -6.60
C GLY A 47 2.22 -20.54 -6.97
N LYS A 48 3.27 -20.34 -7.78
CA LYS A 48 4.26 -21.38 -8.10
C LYS A 48 5.39 -21.50 -7.08
N HIS A 49 5.58 -20.49 -6.24
CA HIS A 49 6.65 -20.40 -5.24
C HIS A 49 6.14 -20.59 -3.83
N TYR A 50 4.91 -20.18 -3.57
CA TYR A 50 4.29 -20.18 -2.25
C TYR A 50 2.84 -20.64 -2.31
N ALA A 51 2.35 -21.22 -1.22
CA ALA A 51 0.92 -21.47 -1.04
C ALA A 51 0.20 -20.14 -0.82
N ILE A 52 -0.86 -19.88 -1.58
CA ILE A 52 -1.58 -18.60 -1.55
C ILE A 52 -3.08 -18.84 -1.38
N ASP A 53 -3.73 -18.04 -0.54
CA ASP A 53 -5.19 -17.89 -0.59
C ASP A 53 -5.61 -17.00 -1.76
N GLY A 54 -5.57 -17.58 -2.97
CA GLY A 54 -5.94 -16.87 -4.19
C GLY A 54 -7.39 -16.37 -4.19
N THR A 55 -8.29 -17.01 -3.41
CA THR A 55 -9.69 -16.58 -3.30
C THR A 55 -9.80 -15.30 -2.51
N THR A 56 -9.11 -15.22 -1.36
CA THR A 56 -9.08 -14.01 -0.54
C THR A 56 -8.38 -12.86 -1.27
N ALA A 57 -7.23 -13.13 -1.89
CA ALA A 57 -6.51 -12.13 -2.70
C ALA A 57 -7.39 -11.56 -3.82
N LEU A 58 -8.12 -12.43 -4.55
CA LEU A 58 -9.00 -12.02 -5.63
C LEU A 58 -10.15 -11.14 -5.11
N ARG A 59 -10.77 -11.53 -3.99
CA ARG A 59 -11.88 -10.76 -3.39
C ARG A 59 -11.42 -9.38 -2.93
N ILE A 60 -10.24 -9.27 -2.32
CA ILE A 60 -9.65 -7.98 -1.93
C ILE A 60 -9.41 -7.11 -3.16
N SER A 61 -8.79 -7.69 -4.20
CA SER A 61 -8.52 -6.98 -5.45
C SER A 61 -9.81 -6.44 -6.09
N GLN A 62 -10.86 -7.26 -6.18
CA GLN A 62 -12.16 -6.86 -6.72
C GLN A 62 -12.81 -5.75 -5.88
N THR A 63 -12.83 -5.91 -4.55
CA THR A 63 -13.44 -4.92 -3.65
C THR A 63 -12.73 -3.57 -3.73
N ALA A 64 -11.40 -3.56 -3.75
CA ALA A 64 -10.60 -2.34 -3.88
C ALA A 64 -10.88 -1.64 -5.22
N ARG A 65 -10.99 -2.40 -6.33
CA ARG A 65 -11.35 -1.85 -7.65
C ARG A 65 -12.75 -1.28 -7.68
N ASP A 66 -13.72 -1.94 -7.07
CA ASP A 66 -15.11 -1.48 -7.04
C ASP A 66 -15.22 -0.16 -6.27
N VAL A 67 -14.54 -0.04 -5.14
CA VAL A 67 -14.49 1.20 -4.36
C VAL A 67 -13.80 2.31 -5.15
N ALA A 68 -12.62 2.05 -5.72
CA ALA A 68 -11.92 3.05 -6.53
C ALA A 68 -12.71 3.49 -7.76
N THR A 69 -13.45 2.56 -8.39
CA THR A 69 -14.32 2.85 -9.54
C THR A 69 -15.45 3.80 -9.20
N LYS A 70 -16.01 3.72 -7.99
CA LYS A 70 -17.05 4.66 -7.53
C LYS A 70 -16.53 6.09 -7.37
N VAL A 71 -15.25 6.25 -7.04
CA VAL A 71 -14.62 7.57 -6.84
C VAL A 71 -14.10 8.14 -8.15
N LEU A 72 -13.38 7.35 -8.95
CA LEU A 72 -12.66 7.80 -10.15
C LEU A 72 -13.50 7.72 -11.43
N GLY A 73 -14.57 6.93 -11.42
CA GLY A 73 -15.25 6.48 -12.62
C GLY A 73 -14.54 5.31 -13.29
N ARG A 74 -15.31 4.51 -14.06
CA ARG A 74 -14.85 3.23 -14.64
C ARG A 74 -13.65 3.37 -15.57
N GLU A 75 -13.66 4.35 -16.46
CA GLU A 75 -12.59 4.51 -17.46
C GLU A 75 -11.25 4.81 -16.79
N ARG A 76 -11.23 5.82 -15.92
CA ARG A 76 -10.03 6.23 -15.18
C ARG A 76 -9.54 5.14 -14.24
N ALA A 77 -10.45 4.46 -13.53
CA ALA A 77 -10.08 3.34 -12.67
C ALA A 77 -9.46 2.17 -13.45
N ASN A 78 -10.01 1.84 -14.62
CA ASN A 78 -9.45 0.78 -15.48
C ASN A 78 -8.08 1.16 -16.04
N ALA A 79 -7.88 2.41 -16.46
CA ALA A 79 -6.59 2.88 -16.92
C ALA A 79 -5.55 2.81 -15.80
N ALA A 80 -5.84 3.38 -14.62
CA ALA A 80 -4.93 3.35 -13.48
C ALA A 80 -4.63 1.93 -12.98
N PHE A 81 -5.62 1.03 -12.95
CA PHE A 81 -5.38 -0.39 -12.63
C PHE A 81 -4.41 -1.03 -13.63
N LYS A 82 -4.62 -0.81 -14.93
CA LYS A 82 -3.78 -1.38 -15.99
C LYS A 82 -2.34 -0.86 -15.90
N ASP A 83 -2.16 0.44 -15.67
CA ASP A 83 -0.85 1.06 -15.55
C ASP A 83 -0.10 0.51 -14.34
N GLU A 84 -0.76 0.40 -13.19
CA GLU A 84 -0.16 -0.19 -11.98
C GLU A 84 0.12 -1.68 -12.12
N LEU A 85 -0.73 -2.43 -12.83
CA LEU A 85 -0.48 -3.84 -13.10
C LEU A 85 0.74 -4.01 -14.03
N ALA A 86 0.88 -3.15 -15.03
CA ALA A 86 2.06 -3.14 -15.90
C ALA A 86 3.34 -2.80 -15.12
N ARG A 87 3.27 -1.88 -14.15
CA ARG A 87 4.38 -1.60 -13.23
C ARG A 87 4.77 -2.85 -12.44
N CYS A 88 3.82 -3.55 -11.82
CA CYS A 88 4.11 -4.79 -11.09
C CYS A 88 4.78 -5.85 -11.99
N TYR A 89 4.35 -5.97 -13.25
CA TYR A 89 4.94 -6.92 -14.19
C TYR A 89 6.38 -6.55 -14.55
N ALA A 90 6.67 -5.25 -14.66
CA ALA A 90 8.03 -4.76 -14.87
C ALA A 90 8.92 -5.07 -13.65
N GLU A 91 8.42 -4.86 -12.43
CA GLU A 91 9.13 -5.19 -11.18
C GLU A 91 9.42 -6.69 -11.06
N VAL A 92 8.44 -7.54 -11.37
CA VAL A 92 8.62 -9.00 -11.41
C VAL A 92 9.71 -9.40 -12.41
N LYS A 93 9.72 -8.75 -13.59
CA LYS A 93 10.73 -9.00 -14.62
C LYS A 93 12.12 -8.55 -14.18
N GLU A 94 12.22 -7.41 -13.49
CA GLU A 94 13.48 -6.84 -13.04
C GLU A 94 14.09 -7.60 -11.85
N ALA A 95 13.30 -7.84 -10.80
CA ALA A 95 13.74 -8.54 -9.59
C ALA A 95 13.88 -10.05 -9.79
N GLY A 96 13.14 -10.60 -10.74
CA GLY A 96 12.93 -12.04 -10.87
C GLY A 96 11.79 -12.52 -9.96
N GLU A 97 11.02 -13.48 -10.47
CA GLU A 97 9.73 -13.84 -9.89
C GLU A 97 9.81 -14.38 -8.46
N GLN A 98 10.80 -15.22 -8.15
CA GLN A 98 10.96 -15.76 -6.80
C GLN A 98 11.32 -14.67 -5.78
N GLN A 99 12.23 -13.77 -6.15
CA GLN A 99 12.64 -12.69 -5.25
C GLN A 99 11.48 -11.74 -5.00
N TRP A 100 10.81 -11.27 -6.07
CA TRP A 100 9.65 -10.40 -5.95
C TRP A 100 8.55 -11.01 -5.07
N CYS A 101 8.26 -12.30 -5.22
CA CYS A 101 7.28 -12.97 -4.39
C CYS A 101 7.70 -13.14 -2.92
N THR A 102 9.00 -13.30 -2.66
CA THR A 102 9.54 -13.29 -1.29
C THR A 102 9.31 -11.93 -0.66
N ASP A 103 9.64 -10.85 -1.38
CA ASP A 103 9.46 -9.49 -0.89
C ASP A 103 7.99 -9.19 -0.59
N GLN A 104 7.07 -9.61 -1.47
CA GLN A 104 5.63 -9.46 -1.24
C GLN A 104 5.13 -10.27 -0.04
N ARG A 105 5.64 -11.49 0.15
CA ARG A 105 5.29 -12.31 1.32
C ARG A 105 5.76 -11.66 2.61
N ASP A 106 6.99 -11.17 2.62
CA ASP A 106 7.59 -10.55 3.79
C ASP A 106 6.86 -9.24 4.14
N GLU A 107 6.50 -8.43 3.14
CA GLU A 107 5.69 -7.21 3.31
C GLU A 107 4.29 -7.51 3.90
N LEU A 108 3.66 -8.61 3.47
CA LEU A 108 2.31 -8.99 3.92
C LEU A 108 2.28 -9.87 5.17
N SER A 109 3.42 -10.36 5.64
CA SER A 109 3.53 -11.28 6.79
C SER A 109 2.98 -10.72 8.11
N GLY A 110 2.98 -9.39 8.26
CA GLY A 110 2.42 -8.71 9.43
C GLY A 110 0.94 -8.32 9.31
N SER A 111 0.28 -8.66 8.20
CA SER A 111 -1.12 -8.29 7.97
C SER A 111 -2.09 -9.30 8.60
N GLU A 112 -3.25 -8.83 9.07
CA GLU A 112 -4.32 -9.72 9.57
C GLU A 112 -4.88 -10.66 8.49
N LEU A 113 -4.63 -10.34 7.21
CA LEU A 113 -5.10 -11.09 6.06
C LEU A 113 -3.94 -11.94 5.52
N GLN A 114 -3.88 -13.20 5.95
CA GLN A 114 -2.87 -14.15 5.49
C GLN A 114 -3.11 -14.59 4.04
N ILE A 115 -2.59 -13.80 3.10
CA ILE A 115 -2.61 -14.12 1.66
C ILE A 115 -1.63 -15.23 1.34
N PHE A 116 -0.41 -15.12 1.86
CA PHE A 116 0.57 -16.20 1.81
C PHE A 116 0.31 -17.15 2.99
N LYS A 117 0.25 -18.44 2.70
CA LYS A 117 0.03 -19.51 3.67
C LYS A 117 1.37 -20.12 4.07
N ASP A 118 1.46 -20.53 5.33
CA ASP A 118 2.59 -21.28 5.90
C ASP A 118 2.69 -22.70 5.35
#